data_AF-A0A3B8T0T8-F1
#
_entry.id   AF-A0A3B8T0T8-F1
#
_cell.length_a   1.000
_cell.length_b   1.000
_cell.length_c   1.000
_cell.angle_alpha   90.00
_cell.angle_beta   90.00
_cell.angle_gamma   90.00
#
_symmetry.space_group_name_H-M   'P 1'
#
loop_
_entity.id
_entity.type
_entity.pdbx_description
1 polymer ?
#
loop_
_entity_poly.entity_id
_entity_poly.type
_entity_poly.pdbx_seq_one_letter_code
_entity_poly.pdbx_strand_id
1 'polypeptide(L)'
;MTHDQSHPFQVVSDYEPAGDQPTAIQTLIEGVQAGLAHQTLLGVTGSGKTFTVAKVIEAIKRPTIVMAHNKTLAAQLYGEFKEFFPNNAVEYFVSYYDYYQPEAYVPSSDTFIEKDASINDHIEQMRLSATKALLERDDVIIVATVSSIYGLG
;
A
#
# COMPACT_ATOMS: atom_id res chain seq x y z
N MET A 1 -20.95 11.28 4.83
CA MET A 1 -19.89 12.04 4.15
C MET A 1 -20.09 11.79 2.66
N THR A 2 -20.29 12.85 1.86
CA THR A 2 -20.40 12.72 0.40
C THR A 2 -18.99 12.67 -0.13
N HIS A 3 -18.46 11.47 -0.38
CA HIS A 3 -17.15 11.34 -1.01
C HIS A 3 -17.21 11.92 -2.42
N ASP A 4 -16.18 12.70 -2.75
CA ASP A 4 -16.06 13.30 -4.07
C ASP A 4 -15.64 12.24 -5.10
N GLN A 5 -16.55 11.93 -6.03
CA GLN A 5 -16.27 11.00 -7.13
C GLN A 5 -15.64 11.71 -8.35
N SER A 6 -15.22 12.97 -8.21
CA SER A 6 -14.60 13.75 -9.30
C SER A 6 -13.25 13.19 -9.78
N HIS A 7 -12.62 12.30 -9.01
CA HIS A 7 -11.32 11.72 -9.33
C HIS A 7 -11.38 10.19 -9.45
N PRO A 8 -11.75 9.64 -10.62
CA PRO A 8 -11.62 8.19 -10.83
C PRO A 8 -10.14 7.80 -10.80
N PHE A 9 -9.85 6.57 -10.36
CA PHE A 9 -8.53 5.97 -10.55
C PHE A 9 -8.18 5.98 -12.04
N GLN A 10 -7.00 6.48 -12.38
CA GLN A 10 -6.51 6.55 -13.74
C GLN A 10 -5.03 6.16 -13.81
N VAL A 11 -4.74 5.09 -14.54
CA VAL A 11 -3.37 4.68 -14.84
C VAL A 11 -2.84 5.55 -15.98
N VAL A 12 -1.71 6.21 -15.74
CA VAL A 12 -0.91 6.89 -16.75
C VAL A 12 0.30 6.01 -17.05
N SER A 13 0.41 5.55 -18.29
CA SER A 13 1.53 4.72 -18.73
C SER A 13 1.62 4.72 -20.26
N ASP A 14 2.83 4.62 -20.79
CA ASP A 14 3.07 4.37 -22.22
C ASP A 14 2.92 2.88 -22.59
N TYR A 15 2.73 2.01 -21.58
CA TYR A 15 2.57 0.58 -21.77
C TYR A 15 1.10 0.18 -21.83
N GLU A 16 0.79 -0.74 -22.74
CA GLU A 16 -0.48 -1.46 -22.76
C GLU A 16 -0.30 -2.88 -22.20
N PRO A 17 -1.32 -3.47 -21.55
CA PRO A 17 -1.27 -4.84 -21.08
C PRO A 17 -0.85 -5.81 -22.19
N ALA A 18 0.18 -6.61 -21.94
CA ALA A 18 0.75 -7.53 -22.92
C ALA A 18 1.00 -8.93 -22.33
N GLY A 19 1.21 -9.92 -23.21
CA GLY A 19 1.39 -11.32 -22.81
C GLY A 19 0.17 -11.84 -22.05
N ASP A 20 0.39 -12.40 -20.86
CA ASP A 20 -0.68 -12.96 -20.03
C ASP A 20 -1.42 -11.91 -19.18
N GLN A 21 -0.97 -10.65 -19.18
CA GLN A 21 -1.54 -9.59 -18.35
C GLN A 21 -3.03 -9.33 -18.64
N PRO A 22 -3.51 -9.24 -19.91
CA PRO A 22 -4.92 -8.96 -20.18
C PRO A 22 -5.85 -10.00 -19.54
N THR A 23 -5.53 -11.29 -19.70
CA THR A 23 -6.30 -12.40 -19.12
C THR A 23 -6.26 -12.38 -17.59
N ALA A 24 -5.08 -12.12 -16.99
CA ALA A 24 -4.94 -12.03 -15.54
C ALA A 24 -5.75 -10.85 -14.95
N ILE A 25 -5.70 -9.68 -15.60
CA ILE A 25 -6.47 -8.49 -15.21
C ILE A 25 -7.97 -8.81 -15.25
N GLN A 26 -8.45 -9.36 -16.37
CA GLN A 26 -9.86 -9.70 -16.53
C GLN A 26 -10.33 -10.69 -15.45
N THR A 27 -9.58 -11.77 -15.22
CA THR A 27 -9.92 -12.81 -14.23
C THR A 27 -10.02 -12.22 -12.82
N LEU A 28 -9.09 -11.35 -12.44
CA LEU A 28 -9.10 -10.71 -11.12
C LEU A 28 -10.30 -9.76 -10.95
N ILE A 29 -10.62 -8.98 -11.98
CA ILE A 29 -11.77 -8.07 -11.99
C ILE A 29 -13.08 -8.86 -11.83
N GLU A 30 -13.26 -9.91 -12.63
CA GLU A 30 -14.44 -10.78 -12.56
C GLU A 30 -14.58 -11.41 -11.17
N GLY A 31 -13.49 -11.87 -10.57
CA GLY A 31 -13.52 -12.42 -9.22
C GLY A 31 -13.91 -11.39 -8.16
N VAL A 32 -13.45 -10.14 -8.26
CA VAL A 32 -13.86 -9.07 -7.34
C VAL A 32 -15.35 -8.77 -7.51
N GLN A 33 -15.85 -8.68 -8.75
CA GLN A 33 -17.25 -8.41 -9.06
C GLN A 33 -18.18 -9.55 -8.65
N ALA A 34 -17.69 -10.80 -8.70
CA ALA A 34 -18.40 -11.97 -8.21
C ALA A 34 -18.42 -12.08 -6.66
N GLY A 35 -17.77 -11.15 -5.96
CA GLY A 35 -17.72 -11.13 -4.49
C GLY A 35 -16.74 -12.13 -3.88
N LEU A 36 -15.74 -12.60 -4.64
CA LEU A 36 -14.70 -13.46 -4.08
C LEU A 36 -13.88 -12.68 -3.04
N ALA A 37 -13.83 -13.22 -1.82
CA ALA A 37 -13.03 -12.63 -0.74
C ALA A 37 -11.52 -12.84 -0.93
N HIS A 38 -11.12 -13.90 -1.62
CA HIS A 38 -9.72 -14.28 -1.80
C HIS A 38 -9.43 -14.66 -3.25
N GLN A 39 -8.35 -14.11 -3.79
CA GLN A 39 -7.83 -14.40 -5.12
C GLN A 39 -6.31 -14.42 -5.08
N THR A 40 -5.67 -15.08 -6.04
CA THR A 40 -4.21 -15.19 -6.12
C THR A 40 -3.73 -14.95 -7.54
N LEU A 41 -2.86 -13.97 -7.72
CA LEU A 41 -2.15 -13.73 -8.98
C LEU A 41 -0.84 -14.52 -9.00
N LEU A 42 -0.80 -15.63 -9.73
CA LEU A 42 0.40 -16.43 -9.93
C LEU A 42 1.27 -15.83 -11.04
N GLY A 43 2.06 -14.80 -10.71
CA GLY A 43 2.94 -14.12 -11.67
C GLY A 43 4.43 -14.41 -11.44
N VAL A 44 5.15 -14.79 -12.50
CA VAL A 44 6.62 -14.95 -12.47
C VAL A 44 7.33 -13.61 -12.24
N THR A 45 8.59 -13.62 -11.82
CA THR A 45 9.39 -12.38 -11.69
C THR A 45 9.55 -11.71 -13.06
N GLY A 46 9.44 -10.38 -13.09
CA GLY A 46 9.55 -9.62 -14.34
C GLY A 46 8.28 -9.56 -15.21
N SER A 47 7.19 -10.25 -14.83
CA SER A 47 5.92 -10.23 -15.58
C SER A 47 5.10 -8.93 -15.47
N GLY A 48 5.58 -7.92 -14.74
CA GLY A 48 4.85 -6.66 -14.55
C GLY A 48 3.68 -6.75 -13.58
N LYS A 49 3.81 -7.51 -12.49
CA LYS A 49 2.74 -7.70 -11.49
C LYS A 49 2.15 -6.39 -10.95
N THR A 50 2.98 -5.38 -10.69
CA THR A 50 2.50 -4.07 -10.21
C THR A 50 1.57 -3.42 -11.23
N PHE A 51 1.94 -3.45 -12.52
CA PHE A 51 1.10 -2.90 -13.59
C PHE A 51 -0.22 -3.67 -13.74
N THR A 52 -0.19 -5.00 -13.67
CA THR A 52 -1.40 -5.83 -13.61
C THR A 52 -2.33 -5.40 -12.47
N VAL A 53 -1.79 -5.24 -11.26
CA VAL A 53 -2.57 -4.82 -10.09
C VAL A 53 -3.08 -3.37 -10.24
N ALA A 54 -2.28 -2.46 -10.81
CA ALA A 54 -2.69 -1.10 -11.10
C ALA A 54 -3.91 -1.06 -12.04
N LYS A 55 -3.90 -1.84 -13.13
CA LYS A 55 -5.05 -1.96 -14.03
C LYS A 55 -6.29 -2.56 -13.36
N VAL A 56 -6.10 -3.49 -12.42
CA VAL A 56 -7.21 -4.00 -11.61
C VAL A 56 -7.78 -2.88 -10.73
N ILE A 57 -6.94 -2.11 -10.03
CA ILE A 57 -7.37 -0.98 -9.17
C ILE A 57 -8.16 0.06 -9.99
N GLU A 58 -7.64 0.45 -11.16
CA GLU A 58 -8.28 1.36 -12.11
C GLU A 58 -9.71 0.90 -12.48
N ALA A 59 -9.87 -0.39 -12.77
CA ALA A 59 -11.14 -0.96 -13.17
C ALA A 59 -12.17 -1.08 -12.03
N ILE A 60 -11.72 -1.53 -10.84
CA ILE A 60 -12.63 -1.78 -9.71
C ILE A 60 -13.05 -0.50 -8.97
N LYS A 61 -12.23 0.57 -9.07
CA LYS A 61 -12.47 1.88 -8.47
C LYS A 61 -12.76 1.84 -6.97
N ARG A 62 -11.88 1.19 -6.21
CA ARG A 62 -12.01 1.04 -4.75
C ARG A 62 -10.73 1.51 -4.05
N PRO A 63 -10.85 2.21 -2.91
CA PRO A 63 -9.70 2.45 -2.04
C PRO A 63 -8.97 1.13 -1.77
N THR A 64 -7.65 1.12 -1.94
CA THR A 64 -6.85 -0.11 -1.93
C THR A 64 -5.67 0.02 -0.98
N ILE A 65 -5.42 -1.03 -0.19
CA ILE A 65 -4.21 -1.17 0.60
C ILE A 65 -3.28 -2.21 -0.04
N VAL A 66 -2.02 -1.83 -0.24
CA VAL A 66 -0.96 -2.71 -0.75
C VAL A 66 -0.02 -3.02 0.41
N MET A 67 -0.04 -4.28 0.86
CA MET A 67 0.77 -4.74 1.99
C MET A 67 2.12 -5.28 1.51
N ALA A 68 3.20 -4.64 1.93
CA ALA A 68 4.57 -5.08 1.69
C ALA A 68 5.21 -5.61 2.99
N HIS A 69 6.01 -6.66 2.88
CA HIS A 69 6.61 -7.30 4.05
C HIS A 69 7.85 -6.56 4.60
N ASN A 70 8.36 -5.55 3.90
CA ASN A 70 9.53 -4.76 4.31
C ASN A 70 9.48 -3.32 3.75
N LYS A 71 10.22 -2.40 4.37
CA LYS A 71 10.24 -0.96 3.99
C LYS A 71 10.83 -0.72 2.59
N THR A 72 11.81 -1.50 2.16
CA THR A 72 12.46 -1.34 0.85
C THR A 72 11.48 -1.63 -0.30
N LEU A 73 10.79 -2.76 -0.25
CA LEU A 73 9.76 -3.11 -1.22
C LEU A 73 8.57 -2.16 -1.15
N ALA A 74 8.18 -1.71 0.05
CA ALA A 74 7.13 -0.71 0.22
C ALA A 74 7.50 0.60 -0.50
N ALA A 75 8.73 1.08 -0.34
CA ALA A 75 9.19 2.29 -1.02
C ALA A 75 9.22 2.12 -2.55
N GLN A 76 9.66 0.95 -3.04
CA GLN A 76 9.62 0.64 -4.47
C GLN A 76 8.18 0.68 -5.02
N LEU A 77 7.25 -0.04 -4.37
CA LEU A 77 5.86 -0.09 -4.78
C LEU A 77 5.19 1.29 -4.69
N TYR A 78 5.51 2.07 -3.66
CA TYR A 78 5.02 3.45 -3.54
C TYR A 78 5.47 4.31 -4.73
N GLY A 79 6.74 4.20 -5.15
CA GLY A 79 7.25 4.86 -6.35
C GLY A 79 6.52 4.41 -7.61
N GLU A 80 6.43 3.10 -7.86
CA GLU A 80 5.73 2.54 -9.03
C GLU A 80 4.26 2.97 -9.08
N PHE A 81 3.54 2.92 -7.95
CA PHE A 81 2.14 3.37 -7.89
C PHE A 81 2.00 4.88 -8.07
N LYS A 82 2.92 5.70 -7.56
CA LYS A 82 2.94 7.15 -7.82
C LYS A 82 3.12 7.47 -9.29
N GLU A 83 3.98 6.73 -9.98
CA GLU A 83 4.18 6.86 -11.43
C GLU A 83 2.94 6.44 -12.22
N PHE A 84 2.31 5.32 -11.85
CA PHE A 84 1.08 4.88 -12.51
C PHE A 84 -0.13 5.77 -12.20
N PHE A 85 -0.25 6.33 -11.00
CA PHE A 85 -1.41 7.11 -10.57
C PHE A 85 -1.03 8.53 -10.14
N PRO A 86 -0.46 9.36 -11.04
CA PRO A 86 0.04 10.69 -10.69
C PRO A 86 -1.07 11.66 -10.26
N ASN A 87 -2.33 11.37 -10.63
CA ASN A 87 -3.50 12.20 -10.36
C ASN A 87 -4.33 11.71 -9.17
N ASN A 88 -3.99 10.56 -8.56
CA ASN A 88 -4.73 9.97 -7.43
C ASN A 88 -3.91 10.03 -6.12
N ALA A 89 -4.57 9.78 -4.99
CA ALA A 89 -3.93 9.80 -3.68
C ALA A 89 -3.18 8.50 -3.41
N VAL A 90 -1.94 8.41 -3.91
CA VAL A 90 -1.00 7.34 -3.52
C VAL A 90 -0.26 7.77 -2.26
N GLU A 91 -0.40 6.99 -1.20
CA GLU A 91 0.06 7.32 0.15
C GLU A 91 0.98 6.22 0.71
N TYR A 92 1.80 6.58 1.69
CA TYR A 92 2.81 5.71 2.27
C TYR A 92 2.61 5.54 3.77
N PHE A 93 2.50 4.30 4.24
CA PHE A 93 2.19 4.00 5.63
C PHE A 93 3.11 2.93 6.23
N VAL A 94 4.23 3.36 6.80
CA VAL A 94 5.19 2.46 7.46
C VAL A 94 5.53 2.96 8.86
N SER A 95 6.24 2.15 9.65
CA SER A 95 6.76 2.61 10.93
C SER A 95 7.59 3.88 10.76
N TYR A 96 7.21 4.93 11.48
CA TYR A 96 7.92 6.21 11.55
C TYR A 96 9.16 6.16 12.43
N TYR A 97 9.46 5.01 13.05
CA TYR A 97 10.72 4.85 13.77
C TYR A 97 11.85 4.48 12.80
N ASP A 98 12.92 5.28 12.82
CA ASP A 98 14.19 4.94 12.18
C ASP A 98 14.96 3.92 13.02
N TYR A 99 14.84 4.05 14.35
CA TYR A 99 15.35 3.10 15.32
C TYR A 99 14.29 2.87 16.41
N TYR A 100 14.11 1.63 16.82
CA TYR A 100 13.17 1.27 17.88
C TYR A 100 13.69 0.08 18.70
N GLN A 101 13.91 0.32 19.98
CA GLN A 101 14.15 -0.69 20.99
C GLN A 101 12.92 -0.77 21.91
N PRO A 102 12.22 -1.92 21.95
CA PRO A 102 11.13 -2.09 22.89
C PRO A 102 11.67 -2.18 24.32
N GLU A 103 10.84 -1.74 25.27
CA GLU A 103 11.06 -2.07 26.67
C GLU A 103 10.98 -3.59 26.86
N ALA A 104 11.95 -4.16 27.57
CA ALA A 104 11.99 -5.59 27.83
C ALA A 104 12.68 -5.89 29.15
N TYR A 105 12.26 -6.97 29.80
CA TYR A 105 13.00 -7.55 30.92
C TYR A 105 13.53 -8.91 30.50
N VAL A 106 14.82 -9.16 30.74
CA VAL A 106 15.55 -10.39 30.40
C VAL A 106 15.80 -11.18 31.69
N PRO A 107 14.99 -12.23 32.00
CA PRO A 107 15.06 -12.90 33.31
C PRO A 107 16.37 -13.63 33.55
N SER A 108 17.00 -14.17 32.51
CA SER A 108 18.24 -14.94 32.64
C SER A 108 19.43 -14.13 33.13
N SER A 109 19.42 -12.81 32.90
CA SER A 109 20.47 -11.89 33.30
C SER A 109 19.99 -10.82 34.28
N ASP A 110 18.75 -10.94 34.77
CA ASP A 110 18.07 -9.95 35.61
C ASP A 110 18.24 -8.51 35.08
N THR A 111 18.10 -8.36 33.76
CA THR A 111 18.39 -7.09 33.08
C THR A 111 17.11 -6.46 32.58
N PHE A 112 16.89 -5.21 32.98
CA PHE A 112 15.85 -4.37 32.40
C PHE A 112 16.44 -3.53 31.26
N ILE A 113 15.76 -3.57 30.11
CA ILE A 113 16.09 -2.83 28.90
C ILE A 113 15.03 -1.76 28.74
N GLU A 114 15.43 -0.50 28.89
CA GLU A 114 14.55 0.65 28.69
C GLU A 114 14.18 0.82 27.22
N LYS A 115 12.99 1.39 27.00
CA LYS A 115 12.56 1.82 25.68
C LYS A 115 13.47 2.95 25.18
N ASP A 116 13.97 2.79 23.96
CA ASP A 116 14.68 3.84 23.25
C ASP A 116 14.21 3.87 21.79
N ALA A 117 14.05 5.04 21.20
CA ALA A 117 13.55 5.18 19.84
C ALA A 117 13.94 6.51 19.21
N SER A 118 14.14 6.48 17.89
CA SER A 118 14.29 7.67 17.06
C SER A 118 13.17 7.74 16.04
N ILE A 119 12.53 8.91 15.95
CA ILE A 119 11.39 9.18 15.07
C ILE A 119 11.86 9.88 13.79
N ASN A 120 11.24 9.52 12.68
CA ASN A 120 11.37 10.17 11.40
C ASN A 120 10.12 11.03 11.13
N ASP A 121 10.25 12.34 11.34
CA ASP A 121 9.16 13.30 11.19
C ASP A 121 8.54 13.28 9.78
N HIS A 122 9.34 13.00 8.75
CA HIS A 122 8.84 12.93 7.39
C HIS A 122 7.90 11.72 7.20
N ILE A 123 8.27 10.55 7.71
CA ILE A 123 7.40 9.36 7.66
C ILE A 123 6.16 9.56 8.51
N GLU A 124 6.26 10.25 9.66
CA GLU A 124 5.09 10.61 10.46
C GLU A 124 4.11 11.48 9.66
N GLN A 125 4.60 12.52 8.98
CA GLN A 125 3.79 13.36 8.11
C GLN A 125 3.12 12.55 6.98
N MET A 126 3.83 11.60 6.36
CA MET A 126 3.25 10.72 5.33
C MET A 126 2.13 9.84 5.88
N ARG A 127 2.24 9.35 7.13
CA ARG A 127 1.16 8.59 7.78
C ARG A 127 -0.07 9.45 8.05
N LEU A 128 0.13 10.69 8.50
CA LEU A 128 -0.96 11.66 8.68
C LEU A 128 -1.64 11.96 7.34
N SER A 129 -0.87 12.14 6.27
CA SER A 129 -1.40 12.28 4.90
C SER A 129 -2.25 11.07 4.50
N ALA A 130 -1.77 9.85 4.73
CA ALA A 130 -2.49 8.63 4.39
C ALA A 130 -3.85 8.50 5.11
N THR A 131 -3.88 8.80 6.40
CA THR A 131 -5.13 8.75 7.20
C THR A 131 -6.11 9.84 6.79
N LYS A 132 -5.62 11.05 6.52
CA LYS A 132 -6.41 12.16 6.00
C LYS A 132 -7.01 11.84 4.62
N ALA A 133 -6.21 11.26 3.72
CA ALA A 133 -6.65 10.89 2.38
C ALA A 133 -7.85 9.92 2.42
N LEU A 134 -7.83 8.91 3.30
CA LEU A 134 -8.97 7.99 3.46
C LEU A 134 -10.26 8.65 3.94
N LEU A 135 -10.17 9.77 4.66
CA LEU A 135 -11.34 10.51 5.13
C LEU A 135 -11.90 11.45 4.07
N GLU A 136 -11.03 11.94 3.17
CA GLU A 136 -11.37 13.00 2.22
C GLU A 136 -11.64 12.48 0.80
N ARG A 137 -11.13 11.31 0.42
CA ARG A 137 -11.08 10.83 -0.97
C ARG A 137 -11.44 9.34 -1.10
N ASP A 138 -12.04 8.98 -2.24
CA ASP A 138 -12.29 7.57 -2.61
C ASP A 138 -11.17 6.96 -3.47
N ASP A 139 -10.29 7.80 -4.04
CA ASP A 139 -9.24 7.40 -4.97
C ASP A 139 -7.88 7.22 -4.29
N VAL A 140 -7.88 6.46 -3.19
CA VAL A 140 -6.71 6.28 -2.32
C VAL A 140 -6.07 4.91 -2.50
N ILE A 141 -4.74 4.90 -2.72
CA ILE A 141 -3.90 3.70 -2.63
C ILE A 141 -2.92 3.91 -1.49
N ILE A 142 -2.96 3.06 -0.46
CA ILE A 142 -1.98 3.09 0.62
C ILE A 142 -1.00 1.94 0.45
N VAL A 143 0.27 2.25 0.24
CA VAL A 143 1.35 1.26 0.33
C VAL A 143 1.83 1.21 1.77
N ALA A 144 1.64 0.05 2.42
CA ALA A 144 1.85 -0.12 3.83
C ALA A 144 2.74 -1.31 4.17
N THR A 145 3.39 -1.25 5.33
CA THR A 145 3.95 -2.45 6.00
C THR A 145 2.98 -2.94 7.07
N VAL A 146 3.38 -3.98 7.83
CA VAL A 146 2.65 -4.45 9.02
C VAL A 146 2.35 -3.34 10.05
N SER A 147 2.91 -2.14 9.92
CA SER A 147 2.49 -1.01 10.74
C SER A 147 1.00 -0.68 10.65
N SER A 148 0.30 -1.04 9.56
CA SER A 148 -1.14 -0.78 9.37
C SER A 148 -2.06 -1.60 10.27
N ILE A 149 -1.56 -2.66 10.91
CA ILE A 149 -2.31 -3.46 11.88
C ILE A 149 -2.07 -3.03 13.34
N TYR A 150 -1.26 -1.97 13.54
CA TYR A 150 -1.05 -1.34 14.84
C TYR A 150 -1.86 -0.03 14.93
N GLY A 151 -2.13 0.42 16.15
CA GLY A 151 -2.81 1.69 16.39
C GLY A 151 -2.08 2.89 15.76
N LEU A 152 -2.84 3.94 15.46
CA LEU A 152 -2.29 5.17 14.87
C LEU A 152 -1.43 5.99 15.85
N GLY A 153 -1.47 5.65 17.15
CA GLY A 153 -0.90 6.46 18.23
C GLY A 153 -1.97 7.39 18.76
#